data_AF-A0A2G5STZ5-F1
#
_entry.id   AF-A0A2G5STZ5-F1
#
_cell.length_a   1.000
_cell.length_b   1.000
_cell.length_c   1.000
_cell.angle_alpha   90.00
_cell.angle_beta   90.00
_cell.angle_gamma   90.00
#
_symmetry.space_group_name_H-M   'P 1'
#
loop_
_entity.id
_entity.type
_entity.pdbx_description
1 polymer ?
#
loop_
_entity_poly.entity_id
_entity_poly.type
_entity_poly.pdbx_seq_one_letter_code
_entity_poly.pdbx_strand_id
1 'polypeptide(L)'
;MFKQLVVFIFVFNFLAPVDSIYKSKQKPNLLSKTVENSITCDFSIHKKGPHGQVVSGASLDDEIYYKIKCKPISGNCLQVVNCTLSSDEPGFQPYPIIDDNGCSLEESLFKNVQYPNHFEAGIFNPFPIRFRASSAAVVLFCVTTVVPIEHGKCTRRQCQ
;
A
#
# COMPACT_ATOMS: atom_id res chain seq x y z
N MET A 1 -44.96 -36.39 48.40
CA MET A 1 -45.64 -37.54 47.76
C MET A 1 -45.28 -37.51 46.27
N PHE A 2 -45.00 -38.68 45.67
CA PHE A 2 -44.43 -38.96 44.32
C PHE A 2 -42.92 -38.72 44.16
N LYS A 3 -42.08 -39.77 44.24
CA LYS A 3 -41.72 -40.86 43.27
C LYS A 3 -40.67 -40.37 42.26
N GLN A 4 -39.38 -40.66 42.47
CA GLN A 4 -38.66 -41.89 42.10
C GLN A 4 -38.41 -42.01 40.58
N LEU A 5 -37.16 -41.82 40.15
CA LEU A 5 -36.45 -42.82 39.36
C LEU A 5 -34.94 -42.60 39.47
N VAL A 6 -34.24 -43.58 40.05
CA VAL A 6 -32.79 -43.72 40.03
C VAL A 6 -32.43 -44.38 38.70
N VAL A 7 -31.46 -43.83 37.97
CA VAL A 7 -30.76 -44.56 36.91
C VAL A 7 -29.27 -44.41 37.19
N PHE A 8 -28.65 -45.51 37.62
CA PHE A 8 -27.20 -45.68 37.64
C PHE A 8 -26.71 -45.87 36.21
N ILE A 9 -25.76 -45.04 35.77
CA ILE A 9 -24.93 -45.35 34.60
C ILE A 9 -23.47 -45.23 35.03
N PHE A 10 -22.83 -46.39 35.15
CA PHE A 10 -21.39 -46.53 35.19
C PHE A 10 -20.82 -46.15 33.82
N VAL A 11 -19.89 -45.19 33.78
CA VAL A 11 -19.06 -44.94 32.60
C VAL A 11 -17.60 -45.14 32.99
N PHE A 12 -17.11 -46.37 32.80
CA PHE A 12 -15.69 -46.65 32.59
C PHE A 12 -15.51 -46.92 31.09
N ASN A 13 -14.77 -46.08 30.39
CA ASN A 13 -14.13 -46.40 29.11
C ASN A 13 -12.90 -45.50 28.96
N PHE A 14 -11.71 -46.03 29.25
CA PHE A 14 -10.73 -46.50 28.26
C PHE A 14 -10.03 -45.35 27.50
N LEU A 15 -8.88 -44.95 28.04
CA LEU A 15 -7.82 -44.27 27.28
C LEU A 15 -7.18 -45.30 26.33
N ALA A 16 -7.35 -45.13 25.02
CA ALA A 16 -6.58 -45.82 24.01
C ALA A 16 -5.73 -44.80 23.23
N PRO A 17 -4.45 -45.10 22.92
CA PRO A 17 -3.56 -44.18 22.23
C PRO A 17 -3.89 -44.08 20.73
N VAL A 18 -3.77 -42.87 20.20
CA VAL A 18 -3.96 -42.54 18.79
C VAL A 18 -2.68 -42.85 18.03
N ASP A 19 -2.61 -44.02 17.40
CA ASP A 19 -1.67 -44.29 16.31
C ASP A 19 -2.46 -44.41 15.01
N SER A 20 -2.50 -43.33 14.22
CA SER A 20 -2.98 -43.37 12.85
C SER A 20 -1.96 -42.76 11.90
N ILE A 21 -1.40 -43.68 11.12
CA ILE A 21 -0.51 -43.54 9.99
C ILE A 21 -1.22 -42.77 8.87
N TYR A 22 -0.72 -41.59 8.49
CA TYR A 22 -0.72 -41.13 7.10
C TYR A 22 0.34 -40.04 6.87
N LYS A 23 1.61 -40.45 6.82
CA LYS A 23 2.69 -39.63 6.26
C LYS A 23 2.56 -39.63 4.74
N SER A 24 1.77 -38.71 4.19
CA SER A 24 1.85 -38.40 2.76
C SER A 24 3.10 -37.56 2.50
N LYS A 25 4.11 -38.18 1.88
CA LYS A 25 5.22 -37.48 1.26
C LYS A 25 4.69 -36.75 0.02
N GLN A 26 4.49 -35.44 0.13
CA GLN A 26 4.41 -34.58 -1.04
C GLN A 26 5.61 -33.64 -1.02
N LYS A 27 6.47 -33.76 -2.04
CA LYS A 27 7.56 -32.84 -2.31
C LYS A 27 7.00 -31.71 -3.19
N PRO A 28 6.83 -30.48 -2.70
CA PRO A 28 6.70 -29.35 -3.59
C PRO A 28 8.11 -28.94 -4.01
N ASN A 29 8.58 -29.53 -5.11
CA ASN A 29 9.51 -28.82 -5.99
C ASN A 29 8.68 -27.80 -6.75
N LEU A 30 8.46 -26.64 -6.12
CA LEU A 30 8.21 -25.42 -6.85
C LEU A 30 9.02 -24.37 -6.12
N LEU A 31 10.18 -24.07 -6.69
CA LEU A 31 10.83 -22.80 -6.47
C LEU A 31 9.80 -21.74 -6.89
N SER A 32 8.89 -21.39 -5.98
CA SER A 32 8.21 -20.11 -6.02
C SER A 32 9.35 -19.12 -5.91
N LYS A 33 9.89 -18.72 -7.06
CA LYS A 33 10.61 -17.48 -7.19
C LYS A 33 9.56 -16.45 -6.82
N THR A 34 9.48 -16.15 -5.53
CA THR A 34 8.82 -14.95 -5.03
C THR A 34 9.55 -13.85 -5.77
N VAL A 35 8.99 -13.41 -6.89
CA VAL A 35 9.54 -12.27 -7.59
C VAL A 35 9.35 -11.15 -6.61
N GLU A 36 10.45 -10.72 -6.01
CA GLU A 36 10.51 -9.55 -5.17
C GLU A 36 10.25 -8.35 -6.09
N ASN A 37 8.96 -8.12 -6.38
CA ASN A 37 8.45 -7.00 -7.18
C ASN A 37 8.50 -5.69 -6.38
N SER A 38 9.02 -5.71 -5.15
CA SER A 38 9.20 -4.54 -4.32
C SER A 38 10.46 -3.79 -4.72
N ILE A 39 10.27 -2.66 -5.38
CA ILE A 39 11.32 -1.68 -5.65
C ILE A 39 11.59 -0.83 -4.39
N THR A 40 12.85 -0.53 -4.09
CA THR A 40 13.20 0.39 -3.00
C THR A 40 13.00 1.83 -3.44
N CYS A 41 12.19 2.60 -2.71
CA CYS A 41 11.89 4.00 -3.01
C CYS A 41 12.06 4.91 -1.79
N ASP A 42 12.54 6.12 -2.06
CA ASP A 42 12.60 7.24 -1.13
C ASP A 42 11.46 8.23 -1.42
N PHE A 43 10.82 8.72 -0.36
CA PHE A 43 9.75 9.70 -0.42
C PHE A 43 10.24 11.05 0.13
N SER A 44 9.97 12.13 -0.59
CA SER A 44 10.31 13.49 -0.16
C SER A 44 9.26 14.51 -0.58
N ILE A 45 9.14 15.61 0.16
CA ILE A 45 8.24 16.72 -0.15
C ILE A 45 9.09 17.92 -0.56
N HIS A 46 8.76 18.55 -1.67
CA HIS A 46 9.51 19.68 -2.22
C HIS A 46 8.61 20.92 -2.34
N LYS A 47 9.13 22.12 -2.06
CA LYS A 47 8.39 23.38 -2.33
C LYS A 47 8.29 23.64 -3.85
N LYS A 48 7.12 24.06 -4.32
CA LYS A 48 6.77 24.49 -5.69
C LYS A 48 6.91 23.43 -6.79
N GLY A 49 7.85 22.49 -6.72
CA GLY A 49 8.09 21.57 -7.83
C GLY A 49 9.18 20.52 -7.59
N PRO A 50 9.48 19.69 -8.61
CA PRO A 50 10.32 18.47 -8.48
C PRO A 50 11.80 18.73 -8.16
N HIS A 51 12.25 19.97 -8.27
CA HIS A 51 13.61 20.43 -7.96
C HIS A 51 13.64 21.44 -6.81
N GLY A 52 12.50 21.66 -6.15
CA GLY A 52 12.41 22.58 -5.02
C GLY A 52 13.15 22.09 -3.78
N GLN A 53 13.26 22.99 -2.80
CA GLN A 53 13.82 22.66 -1.49
C GLN A 53 12.99 21.55 -0.82
N VAL A 54 13.68 20.54 -0.27
CA VAL A 54 13.04 19.48 0.52
C VAL A 54 12.55 20.07 1.85
N VAL A 55 11.30 19.78 2.21
CA VAL A 55 10.65 20.26 3.42
C VAL A 55 9.96 19.10 4.15
N SER A 56 9.75 19.26 5.46
CA SER A 56 8.97 18.34 6.29
C SER A 56 7.55 18.82 6.58
N GLY A 57 7.19 20.01 6.12
CA GLY A 57 5.88 20.63 6.33
C GLY A 57 5.65 21.80 5.38
N ALA A 58 4.40 22.25 5.32
CA ALA A 58 3.95 23.32 4.44
C ALA A 58 2.85 24.15 5.12
N SER A 59 2.76 25.42 4.75
CA SER A 59 1.62 26.28 5.08
C SER A 59 0.53 26.15 4.00
N LEU A 60 -0.70 26.57 4.29
CA LEU A 60 -1.83 26.40 3.35
C LEU A 60 -1.70 27.22 2.05
N ASP A 61 -0.81 28.20 2.03
CA ASP A 61 -0.44 29.06 0.91
C ASP A 61 0.82 28.58 0.16
N ASP A 62 1.49 27.55 0.65
CA ASP A 62 2.59 26.92 -0.08
C ASP A 62 2.05 26.08 -1.25
N GLU A 63 2.87 25.90 -2.28
CA GLU A 63 2.68 24.84 -3.26
C GLU A 63 3.69 23.74 -2.97
N ILE A 64 3.29 22.48 -3.00
CA ILE A 64 4.19 21.35 -2.74
C ILE A 64 4.14 20.29 -3.81
N TYR A 65 5.25 19.55 -3.92
CA TYR A 65 5.43 18.43 -4.81
C TYR A 65 5.88 17.21 -4.01
N TYR A 66 5.04 16.18 -3.97
CA TYR A 66 5.40 14.89 -3.40
C TYR A 66 6.23 14.11 -4.42
N LYS A 67 7.43 13.71 -4.05
CA LYS A 67 8.38 13.02 -4.91
C LYS A 67 8.60 11.59 -4.43
N ILE A 68 8.52 10.66 -5.36
CA ILE A 68 8.85 9.25 -5.17
C ILE A 68 10.02 8.94 -6.08
N LYS A 69 11.16 8.57 -5.50
CA LYS A 69 12.36 8.23 -6.25
C LYS A 69 12.80 6.83 -5.91
N CYS A 70 12.91 5.97 -6.92
CA CYS A 70 13.19 4.56 -6.72
C CYS A 70 14.55 4.15 -7.28
N LYS A 71 15.15 3.11 -6.71
CA LYS A 71 16.39 2.53 -7.24
C LYS A 71 16.12 1.90 -8.61
N PRO A 72 16.96 2.18 -9.63
CA PRO A 72 16.77 1.61 -10.96
C PRO A 72 16.76 0.08 -10.96
N ILE A 73 15.82 -0.50 -11.71
CA ILE A 73 15.73 -1.94 -11.98
C ILE A 73 15.81 -2.16 -13.48
N SER A 74 16.77 -2.98 -13.93
CA SER A 74 17.00 -3.22 -15.36
C SER A 74 15.74 -3.73 -16.05
N GLY A 75 15.44 -3.17 -17.23
CA GLY A 75 14.29 -3.56 -18.06
C GLY A 75 12.92 -3.16 -17.52
N ASN A 76 12.85 -2.44 -16.41
CA ASN A 76 11.58 -2.05 -15.76
C ASN A 76 11.55 -0.56 -15.44
N CYS A 77 10.38 -0.04 -15.15
CA CYS A 77 10.15 1.32 -14.72
C CYS A 77 9.09 1.38 -13.60
N LEU A 78 9.17 2.44 -12.80
CA LEU A 78 8.23 2.74 -11.72
C LEU A 78 6.84 3.05 -12.26
N GLN A 79 5.85 2.46 -11.61
CA GLN A 79 4.43 2.77 -11.71
C GLN A 79 3.87 3.00 -10.30
N VAL A 80 3.23 4.14 -10.08
CA VAL A 80 2.38 4.39 -8.90
C VAL A 80 1.04 3.71 -9.15
N VAL A 81 0.64 2.86 -8.20
CA VAL A 81 -0.63 2.12 -8.24
C VAL A 81 -1.73 2.98 -7.66
N ASN A 82 -1.61 3.48 -6.44
CA ASN A 82 -2.58 4.40 -5.86
C ASN A 82 -1.94 5.21 -4.73
N CYS A 83 -2.64 6.22 -4.25
CA CYS A 83 -2.24 6.98 -3.07
C CYS A 83 -3.43 7.35 -2.20
N THR A 84 -3.19 7.37 -0.89
CA THR A 84 -4.15 7.77 0.14
C THR A 84 -3.55 8.80 1.08
N LEU A 85 -4.42 9.61 1.68
CA LEU A 85 -4.09 10.50 2.78
C LEU A 85 -4.68 9.95 4.07
N SER A 86 -3.91 9.96 5.14
CA SER A 86 -4.38 9.60 6.47
C SER A 86 -3.84 10.56 7.53
N SER A 87 -4.40 10.49 8.72
CA SER A 87 -3.76 11.00 9.94
C SER A 87 -3.02 9.85 10.62
N ASP A 88 -2.03 10.16 11.46
CA ASP A 88 -1.42 9.19 12.37
C ASP A 88 -2.30 8.90 13.61
N GLU A 89 -3.44 9.60 13.73
CA GLU A 89 -4.44 9.36 14.76
C GLU A 89 -5.12 7.98 14.59
N PRO A 90 -5.30 7.22 15.68
CA PRO A 90 -5.96 5.91 15.64
C PRO A 90 -7.38 5.98 15.07
N GLY A 91 -7.72 5.03 14.21
CA GLY A 91 -9.06 4.90 13.63
C GLY A 91 -9.35 5.83 12.45
N PHE A 92 -8.39 6.68 12.05
CA PHE A 92 -8.51 7.50 10.86
C PHE A 92 -8.53 6.63 9.60
N GLN A 93 -9.61 6.70 8.82
CA GLN A 93 -9.71 5.94 7.57
C GLN A 93 -8.94 6.66 6.46
N PRO A 94 -8.05 5.97 5.72
CA PRO A 94 -7.34 6.58 4.61
C PRO A 94 -8.30 7.08 3.52
N TYR A 95 -8.09 8.31 3.08
CA TYR A 95 -8.83 8.95 2.00
C TYR A 95 -8.09 8.77 0.67
N PRO A 96 -8.66 8.10 -0.35
CA PRO A 96 -7.98 7.92 -1.63
C PRO A 96 -7.90 9.24 -2.40
N ILE A 97 -6.72 9.54 -2.97
CA ILE A 97 -6.50 10.76 -3.76
C ILE A 97 -5.95 10.49 -5.17
N ILE A 98 -5.37 9.31 -5.39
CA ILE A 98 -4.90 8.82 -6.68
C ILE A 98 -5.49 7.44 -6.91
N ASP A 99 -6.12 7.22 -8.06
CA ASP A 99 -6.70 5.95 -8.48
C ASP A 99 -5.66 4.97 -9.05
N ASP A 100 -6.13 3.80 -9.50
CA ASP A 100 -5.30 2.73 -10.05
C ASP A 100 -4.64 3.05 -11.42
N ASN A 101 -5.03 4.18 -12.02
CA ASN A 101 -4.50 4.71 -13.27
C ASN A 101 -3.44 5.81 -13.06
N GLY A 102 -3.19 6.20 -11.80
CA GLY A 102 -2.34 7.35 -11.50
C GLY A 102 -3.07 8.68 -11.68
N CYS A 103 -4.40 8.66 -11.70
CA CYS A 103 -5.25 9.82 -11.91
C CYS A 103 -5.76 10.35 -10.58
N SER A 104 -5.82 11.68 -10.47
CA SER A 104 -6.31 12.28 -9.25
C SER A 104 -7.81 12.11 -9.15
N LEU A 105 -8.26 11.76 -7.94
CA LEU A 105 -9.67 11.80 -7.57
C LEU A 105 -10.10 13.21 -7.12
N GLU A 106 -9.15 14.14 -7.01
CA GLU A 106 -9.30 15.47 -6.43
C GLU A 106 -8.49 16.50 -7.23
N GLU A 107 -8.75 16.68 -8.53
CA GLU A 107 -7.91 17.45 -9.45
C GLU A 107 -7.65 18.92 -9.04
N SER A 108 -8.52 19.48 -8.20
CA SER A 108 -8.37 20.82 -7.63
C SER A 108 -7.29 20.88 -6.54
N LEU A 109 -7.05 19.77 -5.85
CA LEU A 109 -6.10 19.65 -4.74
C LEU A 109 -4.85 18.86 -5.13
N PHE A 110 -4.96 17.81 -5.94
CA PHE A 110 -3.85 16.97 -6.36
C PHE A 110 -3.86 16.82 -7.86
N LYS A 111 -2.70 16.91 -8.51
CA LYS A 111 -2.58 16.61 -9.94
C LYS A 111 -2.33 15.13 -10.15
N ASN A 112 -2.64 14.67 -11.36
CA ASN A 112 -2.28 13.32 -11.81
C ASN A 112 -0.80 13.04 -11.58
N VAL A 113 -0.46 11.77 -11.39
CA VAL A 113 0.93 11.35 -11.19
C VAL A 113 1.75 11.69 -12.42
N GLN A 114 2.81 12.46 -12.22
CA GLN A 114 3.78 12.83 -13.25
C GLN A 114 5.00 11.93 -13.14
N TYR A 115 5.59 11.59 -14.28
CA TYR A 115 6.77 10.74 -14.33
C TYR A 115 7.89 11.42 -15.12
N PRO A 116 8.73 12.23 -14.46
CA PRO A 116 9.84 12.91 -15.12
C PRO A 116 10.85 11.95 -15.77
N ASN A 117 10.97 10.72 -15.26
CA ASN A 117 11.78 9.66 -15.86
C ASN A 117 11.25 8.26 -15.48
N HIS A 118 12.02 7.21 -15.75
CA HIS A 118 11.60 5.82 -15.50
C HIS A 118 11.50 5.44 -14.02
N PHE A 119 12.18 6.14 -13.11
CA PHE A 119 12.24 5.78 -11.68
C PHE A 119 11.92 6.95 -10.75
N GLU A 120 11.39 8.04 -11.29
CA GLU A 120 10.85 9.16 -10.51
C GLU A 120 9.38 9.36 -10.88
N ALA A 121 8.56 9.50 -9.85
CA ALA A 121 7.18 9.92 -9.93
C ALA A 121 6.96 11.12 -9.01
N GLY A 122 5.89 11.88 -9.25
CA GLY A 122 5.42 12.79 -8.24
C GLY A 122 4.04 13.38 -8.51
N ILE A 123 3.53 14.01 -7.47
CA ILE A 123 2.16 14.50 -7.36
C ILE A 123 2.26 15.95 -6.92
N PHE A 124 1.75 16.84 -7.76
CA PHE A 124 1.71 18.26 -7.43
C PHE A 124 0.46 18.59 -6.63
N ASN A 125 0.62 19.30 -5.52
CA ASN A 125 -0.45 19.74 -4.63
C ASN A 125 -0.35 21.27 -4.49
N PRO A 126 -1.15 22.03 -5.26
CA PRO A 126 -1.13 23.50 -5.21
C PRO A 126 -1.63 24.07 -3.88
N PHE A 127 -2.40 23.30 -3.11
CA PHE A 127 -3.00 23.75 -1.85
C PHE A 127 -2.87 22.65 -0.78
N PRO A 128 -1.83 22.69 0.07
CA PRO A 128 -1.65 21.77 1.19
C PRO A 128 -2.92 21.66 2.01
N ILE A 129 -3.27 20.44 2.39
CA ILE A 129 -4.50 20.18 3.11
C ILE A 129 -4.24 19.91 4.60
N ARG A 130 -5.30 20.02 5.38
CA ARG A 130 -5.37 19.53 6.76
C ARG A 130 -6.74 18.90 7.00
N PHE A 131 -6.77 17.80 7.76
CA PHE A 131 -8.03 17.23 8.21
C PHE A 131 -8.68 18.11 9.27
N ARG A 132 -9.95 18.51 9.07
CA ARG A 132 -10.68 19.36 10.04
C ARG A 132 -10.79 18.73 11.43
N ALA A 133 -10.92 17.40 11.49
CA ALA A 133 -11.10 16.65 12.73
C ALA A 133 -9.78 16.33 13.46
N SER A 134 -8.62 16.71 12.89
CA SER A 134 -7.31 16.35 13.44
C SER A 134 -6.37 17.57 13.49
N SER A 135 -5.46 17.57 14.47
CA SER A 135 -4.33 18.50 14.52
C SER A 135 -3.01 17.87 14.12
N ALA A 136 -3.04 16.59 13.80
CA ALA A 136 -1.86 15.82 13.48
C ALA A 136 -1.42 16.00 12.02
N ALA A 137 -0.27 15.41 11.71
CA ALA A 137 0.31 15.49 10.38
C ALA A 137 -0.56 14.73 9.36
N VAL A 138 -0.64 15.29 8.15
CA VAL A 138 -1.19 14.55 7.01
C VAL A 138 -0.11 13.62 6.49
N VAL A 139 -0.40 12.32 6.51
CA VAL A 139 0.46 11.26 6.01
C VAL A 139 0.00 10.89 4.61
N LEU A 140 0.88 11.03 3.63
CA LEU A 140 0.67 10.49 2.28
C LEU A 140 1.25 9.08 2.22
N PHE A 141 0.43 8.12 1.82
CA PHE A 141 0.87 6.76 1.52
C PHE A 141 0.59 6.44 0.06
N CYS A 142 1.58 5.90 -0.65
CA CYS A 142 1.41 5.45 -2.03
C CYS A 142 1.88 4.01 -2.20
N VAL A 143 1.11 3.22 -2.93
CA VAL A 143 1.51 1.89 -3.38
C VAL A 143 2.22 2.02 -4.73
N THR A 144 3.37 1.38 -4.88
CA THR A 144 4.16 1.38 -6.12
C THR A 144 4.40 -0.04 -6.62
N THR A 145 4.54 -0.17 -7.93
CA THR A 145 4.95 -1.39 -8.61
C THR A 145 5.96 -1.06 -9.71
N VAL A 146 6.45 -2.09 -10.38
CA VAL A 146 7.27 -1.96 -11.58
C VAL A 146 6.60 -2.58 -12.79
N VAL A 147 6.79 -1.97 -13.95
CA VAL A 147 6.29 -2.48 -15.23
C VAL A 147 7.44 -2.55 -16.25
N PRO A 148 7.40 -3.50 -17.21
CA PRO A 148 8.44 -3.61 -18.22
C PRO A 148 8.57 -2.36 -19.08
N ILE A 149 9.81 -2.05 -19.49
CA ILE A 149 10.07 -1.04 -20.53
C ILE A 149 9.91 -1.72 -21.89
N GLU A 150 9.01 -1.19 -22.71
CA GLU A 150 8.75 -1.69 -24.06
C GLU A 150 9.22 -0.66 -25.09
N HIS A 151 10.05 -1.07 -26.04
CA HIS A 151 10.59 -0.18 -27.08
C HIS A 151 11.27 1.09 -26.51
N GLY A 152 11.94 0.95 -25.36
CA GLY A 152 12.60 2.07 -24.67
C GLY A 152 11.64 3.03 -23.95
N LYS A 153 10.33 2.75 -23.91
CA LYS A 153 9.32 3.58 -23.25
C LYS A 153 8.69 2.84 -22.07
N CYS A 154 8.38 3.61 -21.03
CA CYS A 154 7.55 3.16 -19.93
C CYS A 154 6.09 3.50 -20.25
N THR A 155 5.30 2.50 -20.66
CA THR A 155 3.88 2.71 -20.94
C THR A 155 3.12 2.84 -19.63
N ARG A 156 2.51 4.00 -19.43
CA ARG A 156 1.72 4.32 -18.23
C ARG A 156 0.30 4.64 -18.62
N ARG A 157 -0.63 4.31 -17.74
CA ARG A 157 -2.05 4.62 -17.95
C ARG A 157 -2.23 6.14 -18.05
N GLN A 158 -3.18 6.54 -18.89
CA GLN A 158 -3.48 7.95 -19.16
C GLN A 158 -4.76 8.34 -18.43
N CYS A 159 -4.76 9.54 -17.87
CA CYS A 159 -5.96 10.14 -17.30
C CYS A 159 -6.78 10.79 -18.40
N GLN A 160 -8.10 10.61 -18.32
CA GLN A 160 -9.06 11.10 -19.32
C GLN A 160 -9.43 12.55 -19.04
#